data_AF-A0A8T0CGH3-F1
#
_entry.id   AF-A0A8T0CGH3-F1
#
_cell.length_a   1.000
_cell.length_b   1.000
_cell.length_c   1.000
_cell.angle_alpha   90.00
_cell.angle_beta   90.00
_cell.angle_gamma   90.00
#
_symmetry.space_group_name_H-M   'P 1'
#
loop_
_entity.id
_entity.type
_entity.pdbx_description
1 polymer ?
#
loop_
_entity_poly.entity_id
_entity_poly.type
_entity_poly.pdbx_seq_one_letter_code
_entity_poly.pdbx_strand_id
1 'polypeptide(L)'
;MFMLPFVTTMREGVEAVVFVGGVSLGYPATSFPLPVITGILAAGFVGYFIYRGGNELSIRVFLVISSCILYLIAAGMFSKSIWSLQYHMFAVKVGSDVAEAGDGPGSYDILQTVWHLNCCNPETDDGWDVFNAVLGWQNTATYGSVIAYNCYWIFIMACLACMMYEEKTGSLPFKNAIIKGLLRVPILNIWVKRKLAVSRANATELVRQGQEHLREQLGQSNNYDQEMAIKKNGTVETVQAIHTIDD
;
A
#
# COMPACT_ATOMS: atom_id res chain seq x y z
N MET A 1 -7.97 -23.51 1.41
CA MET A 1 -7.48 -22.92 0.14
C MET A 1 -8.49 -21.98 -0.53
N PHE A 2 -9.81 -22.21 -0.47
CA PHE A 2 -10.82 -21.37 -1.14
C PHE A 2 -11.23 -20.07 -0.40
N MET A 3 -11.19 -20.06 0.93
CA MET A 3 -11.64 -18.91 1.75
C MET A 3 -10.87 -17.61 1.50
N LEU A 4 -9.54 -17.67 1.32
CA LEU A 4 -8.71 -16.48 1.16
C LEU A 4 -8.97 -15.75 -0.18
N PRO A 5 -8.94 -16.44 -1.35
CA PRO A 5 -9.34 -15.82 -2.62
C PRO A 5 -10.78 -15.28 -2.58
N PHE A 6 -11.71 -16.04 -1.98
CA PHE A 6 -13.11 -15.63 -1.89
C PHE A 6 -13.30 -14.30 -1.13
N VAL A 7 -12.70 -14.19 0.07
CA VAL A 7 -12.80 -12.96 0.87
C VAL A 7 -12.11 -11.78 0.19
N THR A 8 -10.96 -12.01 -0.47
CA THR A 8 -10.26 -10.96 -1.22
C THR A 8 -11.10 -10.46 -2.39
N THR A 9 -11.64 -11.35 -3.23
CA THR A 9 -12.48 -10.95 -4.37
C THR A 9 -13.76 -10.25 -3.92
N MET A 10 -14.38 -10.71 -2.83
CA MET A 10 -15.57 -10.06 -2.28
C MET A 10 -15.26 -8.64 -1.78
N ARG A 11 -14.12 -8.43 -1.11
CA ARG A 11 -13.72 -7.10 -0.62
C ARG A 11 -13.47 -6.13 -1.77
N GLU A 12 -12.57 -6.49 -2.68
CA GLU A 12 -12.20 -5.62 -3.80
C GLU A 12 -13.40 -5.39 -4.73
N GLY A 13 -14.26 -6.39 -4.90
CA GLY A 13 -15.51 -6.27 -5.64
C GLY A 13 -16.52 -5.33 -4.98
N VAL A 14 -16.70 -5.40 -3.67
CA VAL A 14 -17.60 -4.49 -2.93
C VAL A 14 -17.08 -3.06 -2.96
N GLU A 15 -15.77 -2.85 -2.77
CA GLU A 15 -15.14 -1.52 -2.86
C GLU A 15 -15.38 -0.89 -4.26
N ALA A 16 -15.22 -1.68 -5.34
CA ALA A 16 -15.47 -1.22 -6.70
C ALA A 16 -16.94 -0.87 -6.96
N VAL A 17 -17.90 -1.70 -6.50
CA VAL A 17 -19.34 -1.44 -6.68
C VAL A 17 -19.78 -0.22 -5.89
N VAL A 18 -19.28 -0.04 -4.66
CA VAL A 18 -19.57 1.16 -3.85
C VAL A 18 -18.99 2.41 -4.51
N PHE A 19 -17.80 2.32 -5.10
CA PHE A 19 -17.18 3.43 -5.82
C PHE A 19 -17.98 3.83 -7.07
N VAL A 20 -18.34 2.86 -7.91
CA VAL A 20 -19.17 3.10 -9.12
C VAL A 20 -20.56 3.62 -8.73
N GLY A 21 -21.17 3.03 -7.70
CA GLY A 21 -22.44 3.49 -7.12
C GLY A 21 -22.35 4.94 -6.66
N GLY A 22 -21.32 5.28 -5.87
CA GLY A 22 -21.09 6.61 -5.34
C GLY A 22 -20.92 7.70 -6.41
N VAL A 23 -20.28 7.39 -7.55
CA VAL A 23 -20.13 8.35 -8.66
C VAL A 23 -21.36 8.42 -9.56
N SER A 24 -22.21 7.38 -9.56
CA SER A 24 -23.37 7.29 -10.47
C SER A 24 -24.62 8.03 -9.99
N LEU A 25 -24.75 8.33 -8.69
CA LEU A 25 -25.97 8.93 -8.13
C LEU A 25 -26.24 10.39 -8.56
N GLY A 26 -25.30 11.04 -9.26
CA GLY A 26 -25.41 12.44 -9.67
C GLY A 26 -25.77 12.68 -11.14
N TYR A 27 -25.83 11.65 -11.99
CA TYR A 27 -25.93 11.82 -13.45
C TYR A 27 -27.15 11.12 -14.09
N PRO A 28 -27.73 11.69 -15.17
CA PRO A 28 -28.87 11.08 -15.86
C PRO A 28 -28.54 9.71 -16.46
N ALA A 29 -29.53 8.80 -16.42
CA ALA A 29 -29.39 7.40 -16.83
C ALA A 29 -28.90 7.18 -18.28
N THR A 30 -29.09 8.17 -19.15
CA THR A 30 -28.69 8.14 -20.55
C THR A 30 -27.18 8.34 -20.75
N SER A 31 -26.46 8.86 -19.76
CA SER A 31 -25.03 9.15 -19.87
C SER A 31 -24.12 8.00 -19.43
N PHE A 32 -24.65 6.93 -18.85
CA PHE A 32 -23.88 5.76 -18.40
C PHE A 32 -23.29 4.84 -19.50
N PRO A 33 -23.95 4.63 -20.66
CA PRO A 33 -23.43 3.70 -21.65
C PRO A 33 -22.07 4.11 -22.23
N LEU A 34 -21.83 5.42 -22.36
CA LEU A 34 -20.64 5.97 -22.99
C LEU A 34 -19.38 5.73 -22.13
N PRO A 35 -19.36 6.06 -20.82
CA PRO A 35 -18.28 5.71 -19.89
C PRO A 35 -18.02 4.20 -19.76
N VAL A 36 -19.06 3.37 -19.86
CA VAL A 36 -18.90 1.91 -19.77
C VAL A 36 -18.13 1.38 -20.98
N ILE A 37 -18.50 1.82 -22.20
CA ILE A 37 -17.84 1.38 -23.43
C ILE A 37 -16.39 1.91 -23.47
N THR A 38 -16.18 3.18 -23.15
CA THR A 38 -14.82 3.77 -23.13
C THR A 38 -13.97 3.15 -22.02
N GLY A 39 -14.55 2.82 -20.87
CA GLY A 39 -13.88 2.10 -19.78
C GLY A 39 -13.43 0.69 -20.18
N ILE A 40 -14.30 -0.07 -20.87
CA ILE A 40 -13.94 -1.40 -21.39
C ILE A 40 -12.82 -1.30 -22.44
N LEU A 41 -12.91 -0.34 -23.36
CA LEU A 41 -11.88 -0.11 -24.38
C LEU A 41 -10.54 0.29 -23.74
N ALA A 42 -10.56 1.20 -22.77
CA ALA A 42 -9.37 1.62 -22.04
C ALA A 42 -8.77 0.48 -21.21
N ALA A 43 -9.59 -0.29 -20.50
CA ALA A 43 -9.14 -1.45 -19.74
C ALA A 43 -8.55 -2.53 -20.65
N GLY A 44 -9.18 -2.79 -21.80
CA GLY A 44 -8.67 -3.70 -22.83
C GLY A 44 -7.34 -3.23 -23.42
N PHE A 45 -7.20 -1.93 -23.68
CA PHE A 45 -5.96 -1.32 -24.15
C PHE A 45 -4.83 -1.47 -23.13
N VAL A 46 -5.07 -1.08 -21.87
CA VAL A 46 -4.09 -1.23 -20.78
C VAL A 46 -3.75 -2.71 -20.56
N GLY A 47 -4.74 -3.60 -20.57
CA GLY A 47 -4.55 -5.04 -20.47
C GLY A 47 -3.70 -5.62 -21.60
N TYR A 48 -3.90 -5.14 -22.84
CA TYR A 48 -3.06 -5.49 -23.98
C TYR A 48 -1.61 -5.03 -23.81
N PHE A 49 -1.40 -3.80 -23.31
CA PHE A 49 -0.07 -3.29 -22.98
C PHE A 49 0.62 -4.13 -21.91
N ILE A 50 -0.10 -4.58 -20.88
CA ILE A 50 0.43 -5.47 -19.85
C ILE A 50 0.77 -6.84 -20.45
N TYR A 51 -0.11 -7.40 -21.28
CA TYR A 51 0.09 -8.70 -21.92
C TYR A 51 1.34 -8.71 -22.80
N ARG A 52 1.52 -7.66 -23.62
CA ARG A 52 2.70 -7.52 -24.48
C ARG A 52 3.95 -7.15 -23.68
N GLY A 53 3.79 -6.34 -22.63
CA GLY A 53 4.87 -5.89 -21.76
C GLY A 53 5.40 -6.98 -20.81
N GLY A 54 4.62 -8.01 -20.49
CA GLY A 54 4.97 -9.02 -19.48
C GLY A 54 6.26 -9.81 -19.73
N ASN A 55 6.80 -9.80 -20.95
CA ASN A 55 8.09 -10.43 -21.25
C ASN A 55 9.32 -9.57 -20.87
N GLU A 56 9.16 -8.25 -20.70
CA GLU A 56 10.27 -7.28 -20.48
C GLU A 56 10.02 -6.32 -19.29
N LEU A 57 8.75 -6.05 -18.94
CA LEU A 57 8.38 -5.24 -17.78
C LEU A 57 8.46 -6.09 -16.52
N SER A 58 9.45 -5.79 -15.67
CA SER A 58 9.51 -6.30 -14.31
C SER A 58 8.17 -6.01 -13.61
N ILE A 59 7.50 -7.04 -13.11
CA ILE A 59 6.28 -6.98 -12.27
C ILE A 59 6.38 -5.88 -11.20
N ARG A 60 7.60 -5.62 -10.73
CA ARG A 60 7.91 -4.53 -9.79
C ARG A 60 7.48 -3.15 -10.29
N VAL A 61 7.73 -2.81 -11.55
CA VAL A 61 7.39 -1.49 -12.12
C VAL A 61 5.88 -1.32 -12.22
N PHE A 62 5.17 -2.37 -12.66
CA PHE A 62 3.71 -2.37 -12.70
C PHE A 62 3.10 -2.12 -11.32
N LEU A 63 3.59 -2.83 -10.29
CA LEU A 63 3.11 -2.68 -8.92
C LEU A 63 3.43 -1.31 -8.31
N VAL A 64 4.58 -0.72 -8.64
CA VAL A 64 4.95 0.62 -8.18
C VAL A 64 4.01 1.66 -8.79
N ILE A 65 3.80 1.62 -10.11
CA ILE A 65 2.92 2.58 -10.80
C ILE A 65 1.48 2.46 -10.29
N SER A 66 0.94 1.24 -10.17
CA SER A 66 -0.41 1.05 -9.67
C SER A 66 -0.57 1.53 -8.22
N SER A 67 0.44 1.31 -7.38
CA SER A 67 0.46 1.84 -6.00
C SER A 67 0.49 3.37 -5.95
N CYS A 68 1.27 4.01 -6.84
CA CYS A 68 1.30 5.47 -6.94
C CYS A 68 -0.08 6.04 -7.33
N ILE A 69 -0.75 5.41 -8.30
CA ILE A 69 -2.11 5.82 -8.73
C ILE A 69 -3.11 5.65 -7.57
N LEU A 70 -3.06 4.53 -6.86
CA LEU A 70 -3.93 4.27 -5.71
C LEU A 70 -3.72 5.31 -4.59
N TYR A 71 -2.48 5.72 -4.31
CA TYR A 71 -2.20 6.76 -3.32
C TYR A 71 -2.73 8.13 -3.76
N LEU A 72 -2.64 8.47 -5.05
CA LEU A 72 -3.20 9.71 -5.58
C LEU A 72 -4.73 9.76 -5.43
N ILE A 73 -5.42 8.69 -5.82
CA ILE A 73 -6.89 8.60 -5.71
C ILE A 73 -7.32 8.68 -4.25
N ALA A 74 -6.65 7.95 -3.36
CA ALA A 74 -6.96 7.97 -1.93
C ALA A 74 -6.74 9.36 -1.31
N ALA A 75 -5.69 10.08 -1.70
CA ALA A 75 -5.45 11.47 -1.27
C ALA A 75 -6.57 12.41 -1.76
N GLY A 76 -6.99 12.27 -3.01
CA GLY A 76 -8.08 13.06 -3.61
C GLY A 76 -9.42 12.82 -2.92
N MET A 77 -9.80 11.55 -2.71
CA MET A 77 -11.04 11.19 -2.00
C MET A 77 -11.04 11.69 -0.54
N PHE A 78 -9.89 11.65 0.13
CA PHE A 78 -9.75 12.14 1.50
C PHE A 78 -9.95 13.67 1.56
N SER A 79 -9.29 14.42 0.67
CA SER A 79 -9.45 15.88 0.57
C SER A 79 -10.91 16.27 0.25
N LYS A 80 -11.54 15.58 -0.72
CA LYS A 80 -12.94 15.79 -1.10
C LYS A 80 -13.92 15.53 0.05
N SER A 81 -13.66 14.52 0.88
CA SER A 81 -14.51 14.22 2.05
C SER A 81 -14.47 15.36 3.08
N ILE A 82 -13.29 15.92 3.37
CA ILE A 82 -13.16 17.07 4.28
C ILE A 82 -13.84 18.31 3.69
N TRP A 83 -13.66 18.55 2.39
CA TRP A 83 -14.32 19.64 1.69
C TRP A 83 -15.84 19.54 1.78
N SER A 84 -16.41 18.35 1.52
CA SER A 84 -17.86 18.11 1.58
C SER A 84 -18.44 18.37 2.97
N LEU A 85 -17.72 17.98 4.04
CA LEU A 85 -18.14 18.27 5.41
C LEU A 85 -18.14 19.78 5.71
N GLN A 86 -17.10 20.50 5.27
CA GLN A 86 -17.01 21.94 5.46
C GLN A 86 -18.07 22.69 4.66
N TYR A 87 -18.31 22.27 3.43
CA TYR A 87 -19.36 22.81 2.57
C TYR A 87 -20.74 22.62 3.20
N HIS A 88 -21.04 21.41 3.69
CA HIS A 88 -22.31 21.14 4.38
C HIS A 88 -22.48 21.97 5.66
N MET A 89 -21.42 22.13 6.46
CA MET A 89 -21.46 23.01 7.64
C MET A 89 -21.72 24.47 7.28
N PHE A 90 -21.12 24.95 6.18
CA PHE A 90 -21.34 26.30 5.68
C PHE A 90 -22.78 26.49 5.17
N ALA A 91 -23.29 25.54 4.38
CA ALA A 91 -24.67 25.55 3.88
C ALA A 91 -25.69 25.64 5.04
N VAL A 92 -25.50 24.83 6.09
CA VAL A 92 -26.36 24.88 7.30
C VAL A 92 -26.28 26.23 8.01
N LYS A 93 -25.10 26.87 8.06
CA LYS A 93 -24.89 28.15 8.75
C LYS A 93 -25.53 29.33 8.00
N VAL A 94 -25.54 29.29 6.68
CA VAL A 94 -26.12 30.34 5.83
C VAL A 94 -27.65 30.21 5.75
N GLY A 95 -28.22 29.03 6.04
CA GLY A 95 -29.67 28.84 6.14
C GLY A 95 -30.42 28.97 4.81
N SER A 96 -29.68 28.99 3.70
CA SER A 96 -30.16 29.09 2.32
C SER A 96 -29.29 28.20 1.44
N ASP A 97 -29.79 27.83 0.26
CA ASP A 97 -29.12 26.91 -0.64
C ASP A 97 -27.95 27.63 -1.35
N VAL A 98 -26.76 27.53 -0.75
CA VAL A 98 -25.51 28.13 -1.27
C VAL A 98 -25.08 27.55 -2.62
N ALA A 99 -25.70 26.44 -3.04
CA ALA A 99 -25.50 25.84 -4.35
C ALA A 99 -26.13 26.67 -5.50
N GLU A 100 -27.15 27.49 -5.20
CA GLU A 100 -27.89 28.27 -6.21
C GLU A 100 -27.12 29.48 -6.77
N ALA A 101 -25.96 29.82 -6.19
CA ALA A 101 -25.17 30.95 -6.65
C ALA A 101 -24.26 30.66 -7.85
N GLY A 102 -24.13 29.39 -8.24
CA GLY A 102 -23.30 28.96 -9.38
C GLY A 102 -21.83 29.39 -9.28
N ASP A 103 -21.17 29.48 -10.43
CA ASP A 103 -19.74 29.88 -10.59
C ASP A 103 -19.50 31.39 -10.54
N GLY A 104 -20.52 32.15 -10.14
CA GLY A 104 -20.43 33.60 -10.04
C GLY A 104 -19.62 34.06 -8.81
N PRO A 105 -19.39 35.38 -8.67
CA PRO A 105 -18.77 35.95 -7.48
C PRO A 105 -19.70 35.85 -6.25
N GLY A 106 -19.85 34.66 -5.69
CA GLY A 106 -20.23 34.48 -4.29
C GLY A 106 -21.31 33.43 -3.98
N SER A 107 -20.90 32.36 -3.29
CA SER A 107 -21.49 31.84 -2.04
C SER A 107 -20.52 30.89 -1.36
N TYR A 108 -19.34 31.41 -1.00
CA TYR A 108 -18.29 30.65 -0.33
C TYR A 108 -17.75 31.43 0.87
N ASP A 109 -17.26 30.71 1.88
CA ASP A 109 -16.67 31.32 3.06
C ASP A 109 -15.28 31.87 2.75
N ILE A 110 -15.18 33.18 2.48
CA ILE A 110 -13.92 33.88 2.20
C ILE A 110 -12.85 33.67 3.30
N LEU A 111 -13.24 33.35 4.53
CA LEU A 111 -12.29 33.13 5.63
C LEU A 111 -11.68 31.72 5.62
N GLN A 112 -12.38 30.77 5.04
CA GLN A 112 -11.97 29.36 4.98
C GLN A 112 -11.50 28.93 3.59
N THR A 113 -11.76 29.72 2.55
CA THR A 113 -11.29 29.47 1.18
C THR A 113 -9.86 29.96 0.97
N VAL A 114 -9.04 29.12 0.32
CA VAL A 114 -7.67 29.46 -0.11
C VAL A 114 -7.71 30.10 -1.48
N TRP A 115 -8.47 29.50 -2.40
CA TRP A 115 -8.69 30.02 -3.74
C TRP A 115 -10.12 29.74 -4.20
N HIS A 116 -10.57 30.59 -5.11
CA HIS A 116 -11.78 30.42 -5.88
C HIS A 116 -11.45 30.82 -7.33
N LEU A 117 -11.74 29.95 -8.28
CA LEU A 117 -11.57 30.19 -9.71
C LEU A 117 -12.97 30.36 -10.31
N ASN A 118 -13.20 31.23 -11.29
CA ASN A 118 -14.55 31.31 -11.92
C ASN A 118 -14.67 30.41 -13.16
N CYS A 119 -13.60 29.66 -13.47
CA CYS A 119 -13.54 28.67 -14.51
C CYS A 119 -13.06 27.35 -13.89
N CYS A 120 -13.37 26.22 -14.52
CA CYS A 120 -12.93 24.90 -14.05
C CYS A 120 -13.72 24.39 -12.83
N ASN A 121 -15.04 24.63 -12.80
CA ASN A 121 -15.91 24.00 -11.81
C ASN A 121 -16.27 22.57 -12.25
N PRO A 122 -16.00 21.55 -11.41
CA PRO A 122 -16.36 20.17 -11.72
C PRO A 122 -17.88 19.88 -11.81
N GLU A 123 -18.76 20.81 -11.42
CA GLU A 123 -20.22 20.64 -11.48
C GLU A 123 -20.85 21.18 -12.78
N THR A 124 -20.21 22.17 -13.41
CA THR A 124 -20.77 22.91 -14.57
C THR A 124 -19.92 22.77 -15.83
N ASP A 125 -18.60 22.56 -15.72
CA ASP A 125 -17.71 22.38 -16.87
C ASP A 125 -17.39 20.89 -17.12
N ASP A 126 -17.70 20.42 -18.32
CA ASP A 126 -17.40 19.05 -18.77
C ASP A 126 -15.88 18.76 -18.73
N GLY A 127 -15.47 17.76 -17.94
CA GLY A 127 -14.10 17.22 -17.89
C GLY A 127 -13.30 17.57 -16.62
N TRP A 128 -13.70 18.58 -15.85
CA TRP A 128 -13.09 18.87 -14.54
C TRP A 128 -13.60 17.95 -13.43
N ASP A 129 -14.73 17.30 -13.66
CA ASP A 129 -15.32 16.23 -12.86
C ASP A 129 -14.35 15.03 -12.68
N VAL A 130 -13.59 14.67 -13.72
CA VAL A 130 -12.59 13.59 -13.66
C VAL A 130 -11.45 13.98 -12.71
N PHE A 131 -10.96 15.22 -12.78
CA PHE A 131 -9.93 15.70 -11.87
C PHE A 131 -10.44 15.85 -10.44
N ASN A 132 -11.71 16.21 -10.27
CA ASN A 132 -12.37 16.18 -8.98
C ASN A 132 -12.45 14.76 -8.39
N ALA A 133 -12.81 13.77 -9.20
CA ALA A 133 -12.93 12.38 -8.76
C ALA A 133 -11.57 11.73 -8.47
N VAL A 134 -10.54 12.01 -9.28
CA VAL A 134 -9.23 11.35 -9.20
C VAL A 134 -8.26 12.09 -8.29
N LEU A 135 -8.17 13.42 -8.40
CA LEU A 135 -7.19 14.23 -7.67
C LEU A 135 -7.81 14.98 -6.49
N GLY A 136 -9.14 15.02 -6.37
CA GLY A 136 -9.83 15.84 -5.37
C GLY A 136 -9.83 17.33 -5.74
N TRP A 137 -9.63 17.66 -7.02
CA TRP A 137 -9.62 19.05 -7.49
C TRP A 137 -10.94 19.75 -7.19
N GLN A 138 -10.89 20.92 -6.58
CA GLN A 138 -12.05 21.77 -6.42
C GLN A 138 -11.75 23.21 -6.82
N ASN A 139 -12.72 23.80 -7.50
CA ASN A 139 -12.70 25.18 -7.94
C ASN A 139 -12.63 26.16 -6.75
N THR A 140 -13.37 25.83 -5.68
CA THR A 140 -13.36 26.56 -4.40
C THR A 140 -12.66 25.71 -3.34
N ALA A 141 -11.33 25.79 -3.24
CA ALA A 141 -10.63 24.99 -2.24
C ALA A 141 -10.61 25.68 -0.87
N THR A 142 -10.85 24.90 0.16
CA THR A 142 -10.79 25.35 1.56
C THR A 142 -9.45 25.00 2.19
N TYR A 143 -9.03 25.73 3.24
CA TYR A 143 -7.82 25.41 4.00
C TYR A 143 -7.84 23.96 4.48
N GLY A 144 -9.01 23.47 4.90
CA GLY A 144 -9.18 22.09 5.34
C GLY A 144 -8.86 21.07 4.24
N SER A 145 -9.38 21.28 3.03
CA SER A 145 -9.14 20.36 1.90
C SER A 145 -7.66 20.29 1.51
N VAL A 146 -6.97 21.43 1.47
CA VAL A 146 -5.55 21.52 1.11
C VAL A 146 -4.66 20.94 2.21
N ILE A 147 -4.93 21.28 3.47
CA ILE A 147 -4.18 20.74 4.61
C ILE A 147 -4.40 19.23 4.71
N ALA A 148 -5.63 18.73 4.54
CA ALA A 148 -5.95 17.32 4.55
C ALA A 148 -5.17 16.54 3.48
N TYR A 149 -5.07 17.09 2.27
CA TYR A 149 -4.27 16.51 1.18
C TYR A 149 -2.78 16.41 1.55
N ASN A 150 -2.20 17.49 2.09
CA ASN A 150 -0.80 17.50 2.54
C ASN A 150 -0.56 16.54 3.73
N CYS A 151 -1.46 16.52 4.70
CA CYS A 151 -1.40 15.60 5.84
C CYS A 151 -1.44 14.13 5.40
N TYR A 152 -2.25 13.80 4.39
CA TYR A 152 -2.30 12.45 3.82
C TYR A 152 -0.95 12.05 3.23
N TRP A 153 -0.32 12.92 2.44
CA TRP A 153 1.02 12.66 1.88
C TRP A 153 2.10 12.52 2.96
N ILE A 154 2.08 13.38 3.97
CA ILE A 154 2.99 13.27 5.12
C ILE A 154 2.79 11.92 5.83
N PHE A 155 1.54 11.48 6.00
CA PHE A 155 1.23 10.19 6.60
C PHE A 155 1.78 9.02 5.76
N ILE A 156 1.59 9.04 4.44
CA ILE A 156 2.16 8.01 3.53
C ILE A 156 3.69 8.00 3.59
N MET A 157 4.33 9.17 3.54
CA MET A 157 5.79 9.28 3.67
C MET A 157 6.29 8.73 5.00
N ALA A 158 5.58 9.01 6.10
CA ALA A 158 5.89 8.47 7.42
C ALA A 158 5.72 6.94 7.47
N CYS A 159 4.66 6.39 6.87
CA CYS A 159 4.43 4.95 6.79
C CYS A 159 5.53 4.25 5.96
N LEU A 160 5.87 4.79 4.79
CA LEU A 160 6.93 4.25 3.94
C LEU A 160 8.29 4.36 4.61
N ALA A 161 8.59 5.49 5.27
CA ALA A 161 9.82 5.65 6.05
C ALA A 161 9.90 4.66 7.20
N CYS A 162 8.80 4.43 7.94
CA CYS A 162 8.73 3.41 8.99
C CYS A 162 9.01 2.01 8.43
N MET A 163 8.37 1.64 7.32
CA MET A 163 8.54 0.31 6.71
C MET A 163 9.98 0.12 6.21
N MET A 164 10.55 1.12 5.54
CA MET A 164 11.94 1.10 5.08
C MET A 164 12.93 1.08 6.25
N TYR A 165 12.60 1.72 7.37
CA TYR A 165 13.41 1.66 8.59
C TYR A 165 13.36 0.28 9.24
N GLU A 166 12.20 -0.38 9.27
CA GLU A 166 12.06 -1.76 9.78
C GLU A 166 12.94 -2.73 8.99
N GLU A 167 13.02 -2.57 7.66
CA GLU A 167 13.89 -3.38 6.80
C GLU A 167 15.39 -3.13 7.08
N LYS A 168 15.81 -1.88 7.30
CA LYS A 168 17.22 -1.53 7.50
C LYS A 168 17.75 -1.79 8.92
N THR A 169 16.91 -1.62 9.95
CA THR A 169 17.35 -1.65 11.36
C THR A 169 16.75 -2.84 12.13
N GLY A 170 15.82 -3.60 11.54
CA GLY A 170 15.27 -4.83 12.12
C GLY A 170 14.31 -4.62 13.31
N SER A 171 14.22 -3.40 13.86
CA SER A 171 13.24 -3.06 14.89
C SER A 171 12.79 -1.60 14.79
N LEU A 172 11.48 -1.38 14.82
CA LEU A 172 10.88 -0.04 14.85
C LEU A 172 11.07 0.57 16.26
N PRO A 173 11.59 1.81 16.40
CA PRO A 173 11.80 2.44 17.71
C PRO A 173 10.49 2.65 18.48
N PHE A 174 9.38 2.82 17.76
CA PHE A 174 8.04 3.01 18.34
C PHE A 174 7.19 1.73 18.41
N LYS A 175 7.69 0.55 17.96
CA LYS A 175 6.92 -0.71 18.00
C LYS A 175 6.38 -1.00 19.39
N ASN A 176 7.25 -0.84 20.39
CA ASN A 176 6.94 -1.15 21.78
C ASN A 176 5.97 -0.12 22.37
N ALA A 177 6.04 1.15 21.95
CA ALA A 177 5.11 2.19 22.37
C ALA A 177 3.72 1.99 21.75
N ILE A 178 3.64 1.69 20.46
CA ILE A 178 2.38 1.41 19.76
C ILE A 178 1.73 0.15 20.31
N ILE A 179 2.48 -0.95 20.47
CA ILE A 179 1.95 -2.20 21.05
C ILE A 179 1.43 -1.94 22.48
N LYS A 180 2.15 -1.15 23.28
CA LYS A 180 1.72 -0.79 24.65
C LYS A 180 0.45 0.07 24.63
N GLY A 181 0.33 1.01 23.69
CA GLY A 181 -0.89 1.79 23.46
C GLY A 181 -2.07 0.92 23.01
N LEU A 182 -1.82 -0.01 22.09
CA LEU A 182 -2.83 -0.91 21.52
C LEU A 182 -3.33 -1.94 22.55
N LEU A 183 -2.46 -2.38 23.45
CA LEU A 183 -2.80 -3.24 24.59
C LEU A 183 -3.66 -2.53 25.64
N ARG A 184 -3.69 -1.19 25.65
CA ARG A 184 -4.52 -0.40 26.57
C ARG A 184 -5.99 -0.42 26.17
N VAL A 185 -6.29 -0.69 24.89
CA VAL A 185 -7.67 -0.76 24.39
C VAL A 185 -8.23 -2.17 24.67
N PRO A 186 -9.35 -2.29 25.41
CA PRO A 186 -9.84 -3.57 25.91
C PRO A 186 -10.32 -4.54 24.82
N ILE A 187 -10.66 -4.04 23.63
CA ILE A 187 -11.10 -4.89 22.50
C ILE A 187 -9.89 -5.37 21.68
N LEU A 188 -8.87 -4.53 21.51
CA LEU A 188 -7.70 -4.89 20.72
C LEU A 188 -6.70 -5.75 21.50
N ASN A 189 -6.71 -5.72 22.84
CA ASN A 189 -5.73 -6.45 23.65
C ASN A 189 -5.72 -7.97 23.40
N ILE A 190 -6.87 -8.63 23.20
CA ILE A 190 -6.99 -10.07 22.91
C ILE A 190 -6.39 -10.38 21.55
N TRP A 191 -6.70 -9.56 20.54
CA TRP A 191 -6.23 -9.75 19.18
C TRP A 191 -4.72 -9.53 19.09
N VAL A 192 -4.22 -8.48 19.73
CA VAL A 192 -2.79 -8.15 19.81
C VAL A 192 -2.00 -9.24 20.53
N LYS A 193 -2.50 -9.75 21.68
CA LYS A 193 -1.86 -10.87 22.39
C LYS A 193 -1.78 -12.13 21.53
N ARG A 194 -2.86 -12.47 20.80
CA ARG A 194 -2.86 -13.62 19.88
C ARG A 194 -1.83 -13.46 18.77
N LYS A 195 -1.78 -12.30 18.10
CA LYS A 195 -0.79 -12.02 17.04
C LYS A 195 0.65 -12.06 17.57
N LEU A 196 0.90 -11.49 18.75
CA LEU A 196 2.22 -11.52 19.40
C LEU A 196 2.65 -12.94 19.76
N ALA A 197 1.76 -13.77 20.28
CA ALA A 197 2.05 -15.17 20.61
C ALA A 197 2.45 -15.97 19.36
N VAL A 198 1.71 -15.81 18.26
CA VAL A 198 2.01 -16.45 16.97
C VAL A 198 3.36 -15.98 16.42
N SER A 199 3.61 -14.66 16.43
CA SER A 199 4.88 -14.12 15.96
C SER A 199 6.08 -14.60 16.78
N ARG A 200 5.93 -14.75 18.10
CA ARG A 200 6.98 -15.31 18.97
C ARG A 200 7.21 -16.79 18.70
N ALA A 201 6.16 -17.58 18.55
CA ALA A 201 6.28 -19.01 18.25
C ALA A 201 7.03 -19.25 16.92
N ASN A 202 6.69 -18.49 15.88
CA ASN A 202 7.39 -18.56 14.59
C ASN A 202 8.87 -18.14 14.71
N ALA A 203 9.18 -17.11 15.49
CA ALA A 203 10.56 -16.68 15.70
C ALA A 203 11.40 -17.76 16.41
N THR A 204 10.84 -18.45 17.42
CA THR A 204 11.50 -19.56 18.10
C THR A 204 11.78 -20.73 17.15
N GLU A 205 10.82 -21.05 16.29
CA GLU A 205 10.97 -22.12 15.29
C GLU A 205 12.05 -21.80 14.26
N LEU A 206 12.10 -20.56 13.76
CA LEU A 206 13.15 -20.12 12.84
C LEU A 206 14.56 -20.19 13.47
N VAL A 207 14.70 -19.83 14.75
CA VAL A 207 15.96 -19.96 15.49
C VAL A 207 16.37 -21.43 15.64
N ARG A 208 15.42 -22.31 15.97
CA ARG A 208 15.67 -23.76 16.08
C ARG A 208 16.15 -24.34 14.75
N GLN A 209 15.47 -24.02 13.65
CA GLN A 209 15.85 -24.46 12.31
C GLN A 209 17.24 -23.95 11.92
N GLY A 210 17.55 -22.68 12.20
CA GLY A 210 18.89 -22.12 11.96
C GLY A 210 19.98 -22.82 12.76
N GLN A 211 19.73 -23.16 14.03
CA GLN A 211 20.67 -23.91 14.86
C GLN A 211 20.89 -25.35 14.37
N GLU A 212 19.85 -26.01 13.85
CA GLU A 212 19.97 -27.34 13.25
C GLU A 212 20.82 -27.30 11.98
N HIS A 213 20.56 -26.36 11.08
CA HIS A 213 21.35 -26.18 9.85
C HIS A 213 22.82 -25.90 10.13
N LEU A 214 23.12 -25.05 11.12
CA LEU A 214 24.49 -24.76 11.55
C LEU A 214 25.18 -26.00 12.16
N ARG A 215 24.45 -26.83 12.92
CA ARG A 215 25.00 -28.07 13.49
C ARG A 215 25.30 -29.10 12.41
N GLU A 216 24.45 -29.23 11.41
CA GLU A 216 24.69 -30.11 10.26
C GLU A 216 25.93 -29.68 9.48
N GLN A 217 26.09 -28.38 9.21
CA GLN A 217 27.27 -27.84 8.53
C GLN A 217 28.57 -28.06 9.33
N LEU A 218 28.55 -27.83 10.64
CA LEU A 218 29.72 -28.08 11.50
C LEU A 218 30.06 -29.57 11.58
N GLY A 219 29.06 -30.46 11.62
CA GLY A 219 29.26 -31.90 11.60
C GLY A 219 29.88 -32.39 10.29
N GLN A 220 29.42 -31.86 9.15
CA GLN A 220 29.98 -32.16 7.84
C GLN A 220 31.42 -31.68 7.72
N SER A 221 31.71 -30.43 8.12
CA SER A 221 33.07 -29.87 8.08
C SER A 221 34.05 -30.71 8.89
N ASN A 222 33.70 -31.05 10.14
CA ASN A 222 34.55 -31.88 10.99
C ASN A 222 34.82 -33.26 10.38
N ASN A 223 33.84 -33.85 9.69
CA ASN A 223 34.00 -35.15 9.06
C ASN A 223 34.94 -35.08 7.83
N TYR A 224 34.82 -34.02 7.02
CA TYR A 224 35.74 -33.76 5.91
C TYR A 224 37.19 -33.54 6.39
N ASP A 225 37.39 -32.79 7.46
CA ASP A 225 38.71 -32.54 8.05
C ASP A 225 39.34 -33.84 8.57
N GLN A 226 38.55 -34.72 9.19
CA GLN A 226 38.99 -36.02 9.68
C GLN A 226 39.36 -36.97 8.53
N GLU A 227 38.58 -36.98 7.44
CA GLU A 227 38.86 -37.81 6.26
C GLU A 227 40.13 -37.35 5.52
N MET A 228 40.39 -36.03 5.44
CA MET A 228 41.64 -35.48 4.91
C MET A 228 42.86 -35.85 5.76
N ALA A 229 42.74 -35.83 7.09
CA ALA A 229 43.82 -36.23 7.98
C ALA A 229 44.20 -37.72 7.80
N ILE A 230 43.21 -38.60 7.65
CA ILE A 230 43.43 -40.04 7.42
C ILE A 230 44.12 -40.28 6.08
N LYS A 231 43.66 -39.65 4.99
CA LYS A 231 44.31 -39.77 3.66
C LYS A 231 45.76 -39.29 3.70
N LYS A 232 46.03 -38.19 4.41
CA LYS A 232 47.40 -37.65 4.55
C LYS A 232 48.32 -38.64 5.28
N ASN A 233 47.86 -39.27 6.37
CA ASN A 233 48.65 -40.29 7.09
C ASN A 233 48.91 -41.54 6.25
N GLY A 234 47.90 -42.07 5.56
CA GLY A 234 48.08 -43.25 4.70
C GLY A 234 48.99 -43.00 3.49
N THR A 235 49.04 -41.76 2.98
CA THR A 235 49.97 -41.38 1.90
C THR A 235 51.41 -41.30 2.41
N VAL A 236 51.63 -40.87 3.66
CA VAL A 236 52.97 -40.84 4.26
C VAL A 236 53.50 -42.25 4.51
N GLU A 237 52.67 -43.16 5.04
CA GLU A 237 53.07 -44.56 5.27
C GLU A 237 53.42 -45.30 3.98
N THR A 238 52.67 -45.07 2.90
CA THR A 238 52.95 -45.69 1.59
C THR A 238 54.23 -45.16 0.95
N VAL A 239 54.51 -43.87 1.03
CA VAL A 239 55.77 -43.28 0.54
C VAL A 239 56.97 -43.80 1.34
N GLN A 240 56.81 -43.98 2.65
CA GLN A 240 57.88 -44.46 3.52
C GLN A 240 58.18 -45.97 3.30
N ALA A 241 57.17 -46.76 2.97
CA ALA A 241 57.33 -48.18 2.63
C ALA A 241 58.02 -48.41 1.26
N ILE A 242 57.76 -47.55 0.27
CA ILE A 242 58.42 -47.64 -1.05
C ILE A 242 59.91 -47.30 -0.93
N HIS A 243 60.27 -46.32 -0.10
CA HIS A 243 61.66 -45.91 0.07
C HIS A 243 62.54 -46.96 0.79
N THR A 244 61.94 -47.91 1.50
CA THR A 244 62.63 -49.04 2.17
C THR A 244 62.81 -50.29 1.32
N ILE A 245 62.26 -50.33 0.10
CA ILE A 245 62.39 -51.49 -0.82
C ILE A 245 63.51 -51.28 -1.86
N ASP A 246 64.02 -50.04 -2.00
CA ASP A 246 65.09 -49.67 -2.94
C ASP A 246 66.51 -49.63 -2.33
N ASP A 247 66.70 -50.04 -1.07
CA ASP A 247 68.00 -50.26 -0.39
C ASP A 247 68.26 -51.75 -0.14
#